data_AF-A0A963J1U4-F1
#
_entry.id   AF-A0A963J1U4-F1
#
_cell.length_a   1.000
_cell.length_b   1.000
_cell.length_c   1.000
_cell.angle_alpha   90.00
_cell.angle_beta   90.00
_cell.angle_gamma   90.00
#
_symmetry.space_group_name_H-M   'P 1'
#
loop_
_entity.id
_entity.type
_entity.pdbx_description
1 polymer ?
#
loop_
_entity_poly.entity_id
_entity_poly.type
_entity_poly.pdbx_seq_one_letter_code
_entity_poly.pdbx_strand_id
1 'polypeptide(L)'
;MSAASHPPTARHADTVPAHRDSQGGQALLYAVGTVAVVALATSGLLWQKLSTIQETLARQSQDASAQAIEARTIARQAQEQVTEASARLTVQETRVSEVALQRSQLEELMQSLSRSRDENLVVDIESGLRLAQQQAQLTGSLEPLIAALKSAQQRIERAAQPRLAPVQRAITRDLERIASASVADTAGLLGRLDDLVRQVDDLPLQNAVAQAAATRRMNARGAMP
;
A
#
# COMPACT_ATOMS: atom_id res chain seq x y z
N MET A 1 113.88 119.01 8.73
CA MET A 1 113.53 119.40 7.34
C MET A 1 113.08 118.17 6.57
N SER A 2 111.86 118.23 6.03
CA SER A 2 111.46 117.87 4.65
C SER A 2 111.79 116.51 4.02
N ALA A 3 110.71 115.76 3.70
CA ALA A 3 110.05 115.68 2.37
C ALA A 3 110.24 114.46 1.42
N ALA A 4 109.07 114.01 0.91
CA ALA A 4 108.68 113.75 -0.50
C ALA A 4 108.58 112.30 -1.09
N SER A 5 107.38 111.69 -0.95
CA SER A 5 106.33 111.37 -1.97
C SER A 5 106.49 110.50 -3.28
N HIS A 6 105.67 109.40 -3.34
CA HIS A 6 104.75 108.83 -4.41
C HIS A 6 105.29 108.11 -5.70
N PRO A 7 104.53 107.27 -6.50
CA PRO A 7 103.31 106.38 -6.37
C PRO A 7 103.40 104.97 -7.12
N PRO A 8 102.37 104.31 -7.78
CA PRO A 8 101.30 103.38 -7.29
C PRO A 8 101.10 101.97 -8.01
N THR A 9 100.02 101.22 -7.62
CA THR A 9 99.11 100.27 -8.38
C THR A 9 99.07 98.75 -8.03
N ALA A 10 97.92 98.11 -8.30
CA ALA A 10 97.22 97.08 -7.51
C ALA A 10 96.85 95.75 -8.23
N ARG A 11 96.47 94.75 -7.40
CA ARG A 11 95.52 93.60 -7.57
C ARG A 11 95.82 92.45 -8.56
N HIS A 12 95.81 91.21 -8.02
CA HIS A 12 94.93 90.09 -8.43
C HIS A 12 94.68 89.14 -7.25
N ALA A 13 93.50 88.51 -7.26
CA ALA A 13 92.87 87.80 -6.16
C ALA A 13 92.74 86.28 -6.43
N ASP A 14 92.59 85.54 -5.32
CA ASP A 14 91.88 84.27 -5.12
C ASP A 14 92.40 82.95 -5.73
N THR A 15 92.79 81.99 -4.88
CA THR A 15 91.88 80.97 -4.30
C THR A 15 92.62 79.90 -3.46
N VAL A 16 92.25 79.84 -2.18
CA VAL A 16 91.80 78.70 -1.32
C VAL A 16 92.63 77.38 -1.24
N PRO A 17 92.74 76.76 -0.04
CA PRO A 17 93.81 75.83 0.32
C PRO A 17 93.37 74.36 0.53
N ALA A 18 94.36 73.56 0.98
CA ALA A 18 94.27 72.37 1.84
C ALA A 18 94.36 70.99 1.17
N HIS A 19 95.55 70.41 1.26
CA HIS A 19 95.80 68.97 1.26
C HIS A 19 95.61 68.39 2.67
N ARG A 20 94.86 67.29 2.79
CA ARG A 20 95.13 66.15 3.70
C ARG A 20 94.22 64.94 3.37
N ASP A 21 94.84 63.77 3.43
CA ASP A 21 94.33 62.39 3.53
C ASP A 21 93.71 61.67 2.30
N SER A 22 94.59 61.17 1.43
CA SER A 22 94.28 60.28 0.30
C SER A 22 94.39 58.76 0.59
N GLN A 23 94.55 58.34 1.85
CA GLN A 23 94.46 56.91 2.23
C GLN A 23 93.06 56.49 2.71
N GLY A 24 92.23 57.41 3.23
CA GLY A 24 90.83 57.12 3.59
C GLY A 24 89.91 56.92 2.38
N GLY A 25 90.18 57.61 1.26
CA GLY A 25 89.36 57.55 0.04
C GLY A 25 89.43 56.22 -0.72
N GLN A 26 90.59 55.56 -0.75
CA GLN A 26 90.73 54.25 -1.40
C GLN A 26 90.02 53.13 -0.60
N ALA A 27 90.16 53.13 0.74
CA ALA A 27 89.41 52.22 1.61
C ALA A 27 87.88 52.43 1.48
N LEU A 28 87.44 53.69 1.34
CA LEU A 28 86.04 54.03 1.06
C LEU A 28 85.57 53.50 -0.30
N LEU A 29 86.36 53.62 -1.35
CA LEU A 29 86.01 53.10 -2.68
C LEU A 29 85.92 51.57 -2.68
N TYR A 30 86.83 50.86 -2.02
CA TYR A 30 86.72 49.40 -1.86
C TYR A 30 85.51 49.01 -1.00
N ALA A 31 85.23 49.75 0.09
CA ALA A 31 84.04 49.52 0.89
C ALA A 31 82.75 49.74 0.08
N VAL A 32 82.65 50.81 -0.69
CA VAL A 32 81.50 51.08 -1.59
C VAL A 32 81.39 50.02 -2.68
N GLY A 33 82.50 49.58 -3.26
CA GLY A 33 82.53 48.52 -4.26
C GLY A 33 82.03 47.18 -3.72
N THR A 34 82.48 46.79 -2.52
CA THR A 34 81.98 45.56 -1.86
C THR A 34 80.49 45.65 -1.51
N VAL A 35 80.03 46.80 -1.01
CA VAL A 35 78.60 47.05 -0.76
C VAL A 35 77.78 46.97 -2.05
N ALA A 36 78.27 47.53 -3.15
CA ALA A 36 77.59 47.46 -4.45
C ALA A 36 77.48 46.02 -4.96
N VAL A 37 78.54 45.21 -4.84
CA VAL A 37 78.51 43.79 -5.22
C VAL A 37 77.53 43.01 -4.35
N VAL A 38 77.50 43.26 -3.04
CA VAL A 38 76.54 42.63 -2.12
C VAL A 38 75.09 43.06 -2.45
N ALA A 39 74.87 44.32 -2.79
CA ALA A 39 73.56 44.82 -3.20
C ALA A 39 73.07 44.17 -4.50
N LEU A 40 73.96 43.95 -5.48
CA LEU A 40 73.62 43.25 -6.71
C LEU A 40 73.35 41.76 -6.48
N ALA A 41 74.18 41.09 -5.66
CA ALA A 41 73.99 39.69 -5.30
C ALA A 41 72.65 39.46 -4.55
N THR A 42 72.31 40.33 -3.61
CA THR A 42 71.03 40.27 -2.88
C THR A 42 69.83 40.56 -3.79
N SER A 43 69.94 41.52 -4.71
CA SER A 43 68.91 41.80 -5.72
C SER A 43 68.65 40.58 -6.64
N GLY A 44 69.72 39.93 -7.12
CA GLY A 44 69.60 38.70 -7.93
C GLY A 44 68.92 37.56 -7.17
N LEU A 45 69.28 37.34 -5.90
CA LEU A 45 68.64 36.32 -5.05
C LEU A 45 67.16 36.63 -4.78
N LEU A 46 66.81 37.91 -4.57
CA LEU A 46 65.41 38.36 -4.41
C LEU A 46 64.60 38.12 -5.68
N TRP A 47 65.17 38.37 -6.86
CA TRP A 47 64.50 38.12 -8.13
C TRP A 47 64.27 36.63 -8.37
N GLN A 48 65.26 35.78 -8.07
CA GLN A 48 65.12 34.33 -8.16
C GLN A 48 64.04 33.81 -7.20
N LYS A 49 64.00 34.30 -5.95
CA LYS A 49 62.93 33.94 -5.00
C LYS A 49 61.55 34.38 -5.49
N LEU A 50 61.42 35.61 -6.00
CA LEU A 50 60.15 36.11 -6.52
C LEU A 50 59.66 35.27 -7.71
N SER A 51 60.57 34.90 -8.62
CA SER A 51 60.25 34.03 -9.76
C SER A 51 59.78 32.66 -9.30
N THR A 52 60.44 32.03 -8.31
CA THR A 52 60.00 30.74 -7.77
C THR A 52 58.64 30.82 -7.06
N ILE A 53 58.38 31.91 -6.33
CA ILE A 53 57.09 32.10 -5.65
C ILE A 53 55.98 32.25 -6.68
N GLN A 54 56.17 33.09 -7.71
CA GLN A 54 55.19 33.26 -8.79
C GLN A 54 54.90 31.94 -9.51
N GLU A 55 55.93 31.13 -9.76
CA GLU A 55 55.76 29.82 -10.39
C GLU A 55 54.99 28.86 -9.49
N THR A 56 55.33 28.77 -8.20
CA THR A 56 54.58 27.92 -7.25
C THR A 56 53.14 28.38 -7.07
N LEU A 57 52.87 29.68 -7.06
CA LEU A 57 51.51 30.23 -6.95
C LEU A 57 50.71 29.96 -8.24
N ALA A 58 51.35 30.07 -9.41
CA ALA A 58 50.74 29.75 -10.69
C ALA A 58 50.38 28.26 -10.76
N ARG A 59 51.29 27.36 -10.35
CA ARG A 59 51.05 25.92 -10.27
C ARG A 59 49.95 25.61 -9.25
N GLN A 60 50.01 26.17 -8.05
CA GLN A 60 48.98 25.99 -7.01
C GLN A 60 47.61 26.49 -7.47
N SER A 61 47.55 27.60 -8.20
CA SER A 61 46.33 28.14 -8.79
C SER A 61 45.76 27.21 -9.86
N GLN A 62 46.62 26.63 -10.71
CA GLN A 62 46.23 25.64 -11.71
C GLN A 62 45.70 24.35 -11.06
N ASP A 63 46.39 23.83 -10.05
CA ASP A 63 45.98 22.62 -9.31
C ASP A 63 44.65 22.84 -8.58
N ALA A 64 44.50 23.98 -7.90
CA ALA A 64 43.24 24.36 -7.25
C ALA A 64 42.10 24.51 -8.27
N SER A 65 42.39 25.05 -9.45
CA SER A 65 41.40 25.18 -10.54
C SER A 65 41.00 23.80 -11.09
N ALA A 66 41.96 22.87 -11.24
CA ALA A 66 41.70 21.51 -11.68
C ALA A 66 40.83 20.75 -10.66
N GLN A 67 41.17 20.82 -9.37
CA GLN A 67 40.37 20.23 -8.29
C GLN A 67 38.96 20.83 -8.22
N ALA A 68 38.81 22.14 -8.42
CA ALA A 68 37.50 22.80 -8.45
C ALA A 68 36.64 22.32 -9.63
N ILE A 69 37.24 22.06 -10.79
CA ILE A 69 36.53 21.49 -11.94
C ILE A 69 36.10 20.05 -11.63
N GLU A 70 37.00 19.23 -11.11
CA GLU A 70 36.69 17.84 -10.72
C GLU A 70 35.56 17.79 -9.69
N ALA A 71 35.66 18.57 -8.61
CA ALA A 71 34.63 18.68 -7.59
C ALA A 71 33.28 19.13 -8.17
N ARG A 72 33.28 20.10 -9.10
CA ARG A 72 32.05 20.53 -9.81
C ARG A 72 31.48 19.43 -10.70
N THR A 73 32.32 18.64 -11.37
CA THR A 73 31.84 17.52 -12.19
C THR A 73 31.24 16.42 -11.34
N ILE A 74 31.87 16.05 -10.22
CA ILE A 74 31.34 15.07 -9.27
C ILE A 74 30.02 15.57 -8.68
N ALA A 75 29.95 16.85 -8.28
CA ALA A 75 28.72 17.44 -7.76
C ALA A 75 27.58 17.43 -8.79
N ARG A 76 27.87 17.72 -10.06
CA ARG A 76 26.87 17.63 -11.16
C ARG A 76 26.40 16.20 -11.37
N GLN A 77 27.32 15.24 -11.42
CA GLN A 77 26.97 13.83 -11.56
C GLN A 77 26.14 13.32 -10.38
N ALA A 78 26.48 13.70 -9.15
CA ALA A 78 25.69 13.38 -7.96
C ALA A 78 24.28 14.00 -8.04
N GLN A 79 24.16 15.25 -8.49
CA GLN A 79 22.87 15.91 -8.68
C GLN A 79 22.02 15.21 -9.74
N GLU A 80 22.62 14.78 -10.86
CA GLU A 80 21.95 14.00 -11.91
C GLU A 80 21.47 12.65 -11.37
N GLN A 81 22.31 11.94 -10.61
CA GLN A 81 21.94 10.68 -9.96
C GLN A 81 20.79 10.83 -8.96
N VAL A 82 20.79 11.89 -8.15
CA VAL A 82 19.68 12.19 -7.22
C VAL A 82 18.39 12.47 -8.00
N THR A 83 18.49 13.23 -9.10
CA THR A 83 17.34 13.54 -9.95
C THR A 83 16.78 12.26 -10.59
N GLU A 84 17.64 11.40 -11.13
CA GLU A 84 17.24 10.12 -11.71
C GLU A 84 16.64 9.17 -10.66
N ALA A 85 17.25 9.07 -9.47
CA ALA A 85 16.73 8.27 -8.38
C ALA A 85 15.35 8.76 -7.92
N SER A 86 15.15 10.09 -7.85
CA SER A 86 13.84 10.67 -7.52
C SER A 86 12.77 10.33 -8.55
N ALA A 87 13.12 10.33 -9.84
CA ALA A 87 12.21 9.93 -10.92
C ALA A 87 11.84 8.44 -10.81
N ARG A 88 12.84 7.57 -10.59
CA ARG A 88 12.61 6.13 -10.38
C ARG A 88 11.74 5.86 -9.14
N LEU A 89 11.95 6.60 -8.05
CA LEU A 89 11.16 6.50 -6.83
C LEU A 89 9.70 6.90 -7.09
N THR A 90 9.47 7.97 -7.85
CA THR A 90 8.11 8.42 -8.20
C THR A 90 7.36 7.35 -9.00
N VAL A 91 8.03 6.68 -9.94
CA VAL A 91 7.46 5.57 -10.70
C VAL A 91 7.18 4.36 -9.80
N GLN A 92 8.09 4.05 -8.87
CA GLN A 92 7.89 2.95 -7.93
C GLN A 92 6.72 3.22 -6.98
N GLU A 93 6.60 4.43 -6.43
CA GLU A 93 5.49 4.83 -5.57
C GLU A 93 4.15 4.71 -6.32
N THR A 94 4.12 5.13 -7.58
CA THR A 94 2.94 4.95 -8.45
C THR A 94 2.56 3.48 -8.60
N ARG A 95 3.55 2.61 -8.90
CA ARG A 95 3.30 1.15 -9.02
C ARG A 95 2.84 0.52 -7.71
N VAL A 96 3.38 0.95 -6.58
CA VAL A 96 2.95 0.47 -5.25
C VAL A 96 1.50 0.90 -4.98
N SER A 97 1.15 2.16 -5.29
CA SER A 97 -0.24 2.65 -5.19
C SER A 97 -1.21 1.87 -6.09
N GLU A 98 -0.80 1.55 -7.32
CA GLU A 98 -1.60 0.73 -8.24
C GLU A 98 -1.83 -0.68 -7.69
N VAL A 99 -0.79 -1.34 -7.17
CA VAL A 99 -0.89 -2.68 -6.57
C VAL A 99 -1.76 -2.65 -5.31
N ALA A 100 -1.63 -1.63 -4.47
CA ALA A 100 -2.48 -1.45 -3.30
C ALA A 100 -3.96 -1.30 -3.70
N LEU A 101 -4.24 -0.51 -4.75
CA LEU A 101 -5.58 -0.36 -5.29
C LEU A 101 -6.13 -1.68 -5.85
N GLN A 102 -5.33 -2.42 -6.63
CA GLN A 102 -5.72 -3.73 -7.17
C GLN A 102 -6.01 -4.74 -6.05
N ARG A 103 -5.21 -4.76 -4.98
CA ARG A 103 -5.47 -5.58 -3.79
C ARG A 103 -6.80 -5.23 -3.13
N SER A 104 -7.05 -3.94 -2.92
CA SER A 104 -8.32 -3.47 -2.34
C SER A 104 -9.52 -3.89 -3.20
N GLN A 105 -9.42 -3.75 -4.52
CA GLN A 105 -10.49 -4.19 -5.44
C GLN A 105 -10.69 -5.70 -5.39
N LEU A 106 -9.61 -6.48 -5.30
CA LEU A 106 -9.70 -7.94 -5.20
C LEU A 106 -10.33 -8.36 -3.87
N GLU A 107 -10.00 -7.72 -2.75
CA GLU A 107 -10.64 -7.93 -1.45
C GLU A 107 -12.13 -7.60 -1.48
N GLU A 108 -12.51 -6.49 -2.11
CA GLU A 108 -13.91 -6.11 -2.31
C GLU A 108 -14.66 -7.09 -3.21
N LEU A 109 -14.04 -7.55 -4.31
CA LEU A 109 -14.59 -8.56 -5.20
C LEU A 109 -14.74 -9.92 -4.51
N MET A 110 -13.76 -10.34 -3.70
CA MET A 110 -13.87 -11.57 -2.92
C MET A 110 -15.01 -11.49 -1.92
N GLN A 111 -15.14 -10.35 -1.23
CA GLN A 111 -16.20 -10.13 -0.25
C GLN A 111 -17.59 -10.04 -0.90
N SER A 112 -17.72 -9.39 -2.06
CA SER A 112 -18.96 -9.30 -2.81
C SER A 112 -19.36 -10.63 -3.44
N LEU A 113 -18.39 -11.38 -3.99
CA LEU A 113 -18.62 -12.74 -4.50
C LEU A 113 -19.06 -13.68 -3.38
N SER A 114 -18.41 -13.64 -2.21
CA SER A 114 -18.86 -14.41 -1.06
C SER A 114 -20.29 -14.04 -0.70
N ARG A 115 -20.59 -12.75 -0.53
CA ARG A 115 -21.95 -12.29 -0.17
C ARG A 115 -22.99 -12.72 -1.22
N SER A 116 -22.69 -12.59 -2.51
CA SER A 116 -23.57 -12.99 -3.60
C SER A 116 -23.81 -14.50 -3.63
N ARG A 117 -22.80 -15.32 -3.34
CA ARG A 117 -22.97 -16.78 -3.22
C ARG A 117 -23.89 -17.14 -2.05
N ASP A 118 -23.74 -16.48 -0.91
CA ASP A 118 -24.61 -16.69 0.26
C ASP A 118 -26.06 -16.30 -0.08
N GLU A 119 -26.27 -15.13 -0.69
CA GLU A 119 -27.59 -14.62 -1.08
C GLU A 119 -28.28 -15.53 -2.11
N ASN A 120 -27.56 -15.95 -3.16
CA ASN A 120 -28.09 -16.87 -4.16
C ASN A 120 -28.48 -18.22 -3.53
N LEU A 121 -27.64 -18.76 -2.63
CA LEU A 121 -27.95 -20.00 -1.93
C LEU A 121 -29.23 -19.87 -1.09
N VAL A 122 -29.41 -18.74 -0.40
CA VAL A 122 -30.62 -18.47 0.39
C VAL A 122 -31.85 -18.35 -0.51
N VAL A 123 -31.76 -17.64 -1.63
CA VAL A 123 -32.86 -17.49 -2.60
C VAL A 123 -33.27 -18.84 -3.20
N ASP A 124 -32.30 -19.70 -3.51
CA ASP A 124 -32.58 -21.05 -4.01
C ASP A 124 -33.26 -21.92 -2.94
N ILE A 125 -32.85 -21.79 -1.67
CA ILE A 125 -33.48 -22.50 -0.55
C ILE A 125 -34.92 -22.02 -0.34
N GLU A 126 -35.13 -20.70 -0.36
CA GLU A 126 -36.45 -20.09 -0.20
C GLU A 126 -37.40 -20.52 -1.32
N SER A 127 -36.95 -20.49 -2.58
CA SER A 127 -37.76 -20.93 -3.72
C SER A 127 -38.11 -22.43 -3.64
N GLY A 128 -37.15 -23.28 -3.26
CA GLY A 128 -37.39 -24.71 -3.02
C GLY A 128 -38.39 -24.96 -1.88
N LEU A 129 -38.28 -24.19 -0.80
CA LEU A 129 -39.20 -24.28 0.34
C LEU A 129 -40.62 -23.81 -0.02
N ARG A 130 -40.74 -22.71 -0.79
CA ARG A 130 -42.02 -22.22 -1.31
C ARG A 130 -42.71 -23.26 -2.20
N LEU A 131 -41.97 -23.88 -3.11
CA LEU A 131 -42.51 -24.95 -3.96
C LEU A 131 -42.97 -26.16 -3.13
N ALA A 132 -42.16 -26.58 -2.16
CA ALA A 132 -42.52 -27.67 -1.27
C ALA A 132 -43.76 -27.35 -0.41
N GLN A 133 -43.90 -26.10 0.04
CA GLN A 133 -45.08 -25.64 0.76
C GLN A 133 -46.33 -25.68 -0.11
N GLN A 134 -46.24 -25.25 -1.38
CA GLN A 134 -47.35 -25.38 -2.33
C GLN A 134 -47.74 -26.84 -2.54
N GLN A 135 -46.76 -27.73 -2.73
CA GLN A 135 -47.01 -29.17 -2.89
C GLN A 135 -47.65 -29.78 -1.63
N ALA A 136 -47.21 -29.36 -0.45
CA ALA A 136 -47.76 -29.84 0.82
C ALA A 136 -49.22 -29.41 1.00
N GLN A 137 -49.58 -28.19 0.58
CA GLN A 137 -50.97 -27.71 0.60
C GLN A 137 -51.85 -28.44 -0.41
N LEU A 138 -51.33 -28.75 -1.60
CA LEU A 138 -52.07 -29.47 -2.64
C LEU A 138 -52.30 -30.95 -2.32
N THR A 139 -51.32 -31.58 -1.69
CA THR A 139 -51.36 -33.03 -1.38
C THR A 139 -51.85 -33.33 0.04
N GLY A 140 -51.89 -32.32 0.92
CA GLY A 140 -52.15 -32.51 2.34
C GLY A 140 -51.04 -33.24 3.10
N SER A 141 -49.87 -33.47 2.47
CA SER A 141 -48.74 -34.18 3.07
C SER A 141 -47.57 -33.24 3.35
N LEU A 142 -46.92 -33.40 4.50
CA LEU A 142 -45.73 -32.64 4.88
C LEU A 142 -44.42 -33.20 4.31
N GLU A 143 -44.45 -34.37 3.64
CA GLU A 143 -43.26 -35.00 3.08
C GLU A 143 -42.44 -34.12 2.13
N PRO A 144 -43.05 -33.37 1.18
CA PRO A 144 -42.30 -32.47 0.31
C PRO A 144 -41.54 -31.39 1.09
N LEU A 145 -42.13 -30.90 2.18
CA LEU A 145 -41.54 -29.87 3.04
C LEU A 145 -40.34 -30.42 3.81
N ILE A 146 -40.46 -31.64 4.35
CA ILE A 146 -39.34 -32.33 5.02
C ILE A 146 -38.20 -32.57 4.03
N ALA A 147 -38.50 -33.00 2.81
CA ALA A 147 -37.50 -33.23 1.76
C ALA A 147 -36.76 -31.95 1.39
N ALA A 148 -37.50 -30.83 1.21
CA ALA A 148 -36.92 -29.53 0.92
C ALA A 148 -36.02 -29.02 2.07
N LEU A 149 -36.46 -29.15 3.33
CA LEU A 149 -35.66 -28.75 4.49
C LEU A 149 -34.37 -29.57 4.62
N LYS A 150 -34.42 -30.90 4.42
CA LYS A 150 -33.21 -31.75 4.40
C LYS A 150 -32.26 -31.38 3.26
N SER A 151 -32.80 -31.10 2.07
CA SER A 151 -32.00 -30.63 0.93
C SER A 151 -31.33 -29.29 1.24
N ALA A 152 -32.07 -28.34 1.84
CA ALA A 152 -31.54 -27.06 2.27
C ALA A 152 -30.43 -27.22 3.31
N GLN A 153 -30.62 -28.07 4.32
CA GLN A 153 -29.59 -28.40 5.32
C GLN A 153 -28.32 -28.92 4.66
N GLN A 154 -28.44 -29.89 3.76
CA GLN A 154 -27.29 -30.48 3.07
C GLN A 154 -26.55 -29.45 2.20
N ARG A 155 -27.29 -28.55 1.52
CA ARG A 155 -26.68 -27.48 0.72
C ARG A 155 -25.91 -26.47 1.58
N ILE A 156 -26.45 -26.10 2.75
CA ILE A 156 -25.77 -25.21 3.71
C ILE A 156 -24.52 -25.88 4.27
N GLU A 157 -24.59 -27.17 4.63
CA GLU A 157 -23.44 -27.93 5.13
C GLU A 157 -22.32 -28.01 4.09
N ARG A 158 -22.65 -28.25 2.81
CA ARG A 158 -21.67 -28.24 1.71
C ARG A 158 -21.08 -26.85 1.46
N ALA A 159 -21.84 -25.78 1.68
CA ALA A 159 -21.33 -24.42 1.53
C ALA A 159 -20.31 -24.06 2.64
N ALA A 160 -20.42 -24.67 3.82
CA ALA A 160 -19.50 -24.51 4.96
C ALA A 160 -19.27 -23.04 5.38
N GLN A 161 -20.31 -22.20 5.25
CA GLN A 161 -20.24 -20.77 5.55
C GLN A 161 -20.74 -20.46 6.97
N PRO A 162 -19.92 -19.83 7.84
CA PRO A 162 -20.33 -19.47 9.20
C PRO A 162 -21.55 -18.53 9.26
N ARG A 163 -21.71 -17.66 8.26
CA ARG A 163 -22.83 -16.68 8.18
C ARG A 163 -24.20 -17.36 8.11
N LEU A 164 -24.28 -18.61 7.63
CA LEU A 164 -25.53 -19.36 7.50
C LEU A 164 -25.86 -20.23 8.74
N ALA A 165 -25.03 -20.19 9.79
CA ALA A 165 -25.28 -20.96 11.02
C ALA A 165 -26.65 -20.67 11.70
N PRO A 166 -27.19 -19.42 11.70
CA PRO A 166 -28.55 -19.18 12.19
C PRO A 166 -29.62 -19.89 11.35
N VAL A 167 -29.45 -19.93 10.02
CA VAL A 167 -30.37 -20.60 9.08
C VAL A 167 -30.33 -22.12 9.29
N GLN A 168 -29.14 -22.70 9.42
CA GLN A 168 -28.96 -24.12 9.72
C GLN A 168 -29.69 -24.51 11.02
N ARG A 169 -29.54 -23.71 12.08
CA ARG A 169 -30.25 -23.93 13.35
C ARG A 169 -31.77 -23.78 13.19
N ALA A 170 -32.25 -22.85 12.37
CA ALA A 170 -33.68 -22.70 12.08
C ALA A 170 -34.23 -23.94 11.37
N ILE A 171 -33.56 -24.40 10.31
CA ILE A 171 -33.95 -25.61 9.58
C ILE A 171 -33.99 -26.84 10.50
N THR A 172 -32.99 -26.98 11.38
CA THR A 172 -32.94 -28.10 12.34
C THR A 172 -34.15 -28.08 13.27
N ARG A 173 -34.48 -26.90 13.85
CA ARG A 173 -35.68 -26.73 14.68
C ARG A 173 -36.97 -26.99 13.91
N ASP A 174 -37.06 -26.54 12.67
CA ASP A 174 -38.25 -26.75 11.83
C ASP A 174 -38.43 -28.24 11.50
N LEU A 175 -37.35 -28.96 11.22
CA LEU A 175 -37.38 -30.42 11.05
C LEU A 175 -37.82 -31.14 12.33
N GLU A 176 -37.28 -30.77 13.50
CA GLU A 176 -37.71 -31.32 14.80
C GLU A 176 -39.19 -31.03 15.07
N ARG A 177 -39.64 -29.81 14.79
CA ARG A 177 -41.02 -29.39 14.98
C ARG A 177 -41.97 -30.16 14.06
N ILE A 178 -41.64 -30.30 12.78
CA ILE A 178 -42.44 -31.09 11.83
C ILE A 178 -42.43 -32.58 12.21
N ALA A 179 -41.30 -33.13 12.65
CA ALA A 179 -41.23 -34.50 13.12
C ALA A 179 -42.16 -34.73 14.34
N SER A 180 -42.18 -33.81 15.30
CA SER A 180 -43.09 -33.90 16.44
C SER A 180 -44.57 -33.70 16.07
N ALA A 181 -44.86 -32.84 15.09
CA ALA A 181 -46.22 -32.53 14.65
C ALA A 181 -46.80 -33.62 13.72
N SER A 182 -46.00 -34.20 12.83
CA SER A 182 -46.40 -35.32 11.95
C SER A 182 -46.71 -36.59 12.73
N VAL A 183 -46.01 -36.85 13.83
CA VAL A 183 -46.38 -37.91 14.78
C VAL A 183 -47.77 -37.67 15.40
N ALA A 184 -48.27 -36.43 15.37
CA ALA A 184 -49.62 -36.05 15.78
C ALA A 184 -50.62 -35.80 14.63
N ASP A 185 -50.21 -35.91 13.35
CA ASP A 185 -50.95 -35.39 12.19
C ASP A 185 -52.07 -36.33 11.68
N THR A 186 -53.28 -36.23 12.24
CA THR A 186 -54.46 -35.47 11.77
C THR A 186 -54.88 -35.57 10.31
N ALA A 187 -54.06 -35.29 9.29
CA ALA A 187 -54.45 -35.48 7.88
C ALA A 187 -54.75 -36.95 7.54
N GLY A 188 -53.99 -37.88 8.12
CA GLY A 188 -54.30 -39.32 8.07
C GLY A 188 -55.49 -39.73 8.93
N LEU A 189 -55.83 -38.96 9.97
CA LEU A 189 -57.03 -39.20 10.79
C LEU A 189 -58.30 -38.68 10.12
N LEU A 190 -58.23 -37.55 9.39
CA LEU A 190 -59.36 -37.00 8.63
C LEU A 190 -59.67 -37.83 7.38
N GLY A 191 -58.64 -38.30 6.65
CA GLY A 191 -58.86 -39.26 5.57
C GLY A 191 -59.55 -40.54 6.04
N ARG A 192 -59.19 -41.04 7.24
CA ARG A 192 -59.89 -42.16 7.88
C ARG A 192 -61.32 -41.81 8.31
N LEU A 193 -61.58 -40.55 8.63
CA LEU A 193 -62.91 -40.08 9.02
C LEU A 193 -63.83 -40.00 7.80
N ASP A 194 -63.34 -39.53 6.65
CA ASP A 194 -64.08 -39.51 5.38
C ASP A 194 -64.36 -40.93 4.84
N ASP A 195 -63.42 -41.87 4.96
CA ASP A 195 -63.66 -43.27 4.61
C ASP A 195 -64.68 -43.94 5.55
N LEU A 196 -64.68 -43.57 6.83
CA LEU A 196 -65.67 -44.04 7.80
C LEU A 196 -67.07 -43.49 7.48
N VAL A 197 -67.18 -42.22 7.13
CA VAL A 197 -68.46 -41.62 6.71
C VAL A 197 -68.98 -42.32 5.46
N ARG A 198 -68.11 -42.63 4.49
CA ARG A 198 -68.51 -43.34 3.27
C ARG A 198 -68.98 -44.79 3.53
N GLN A 199 -68.45 -45.45 4.56
CA GLN A 199 -68.92 -46.79 4.98
C GLN A 199 -70.23 -46.74 5.77
N VAL A 200 -70.55 -45.62 6.41
CA VAL A 200 -71.82 -45.44 7.13
C VAL A 200 -73.00 -45.40 6.16
N ASP A 201 -72.82 -44.85 4.95
CA ASP A 201 -73.88 -44.81 3.93
C ASP A 201 -74.27 -46.19 3.37
N ASP A 202 -73.39 -47.19 3.46
CA ASP A 202 -73.65 -48.57 3.04
C ASP A 202 -74.19 -49.47 4.16
N LEU A 203 -74.39 -48.94 5.38
CA LEU A 203 -74.91 -49.72 6.49
C LEU A 203 -76.44 -49.87 6.40
N PRO A 204 -76.98 -51.11 6.46
CA PRO A 204 -78.40 -51.34 6.34
C PRO A 204 -79.16 -50.75 7.54
N LEU A 205 -80.16 -49.93 7.24
CA LEU A 205 -81.01 -49.30 8.25
C LEU A 205 -81.68 -50.37 9.14
N GLN A 206 -81.82 -50.11 10.44
CA GLN A 206 -82.36 -51.08 11.41
C GLN A 206 -83.75 -51.64 11.02
N ASN A 207 -84.54 -50.85 10.28
CA ASN A 207 -85.81 -51.31 9.72
C ASN A 207 -85.64 -52.34 8.59
N ALA A 208 -84.60 -52.19 7.76
CA ALA A 208 -84.25 -53.17 6.73
C ALA A 208 -83.67 -54.45 7.33
N VAL A 209 -82.96 -54.38 8.47
CA VAL A 209 -82.47 -55.56 9.20
C VAL A 209 -83.61 -56.28 9.91
N ALA A 210 -84.57 -55.56 10.50
CA ALA A 210 -85.76 -56.13 11.09
C ALA A 210 -86.69 -56.75 10.03
N GLN A 211 -86.86 -56.11 8.87
CA GLN A 211 -87.59 -56.69 7.74
C GLN A 211 -86.84 -57.87 7.13
N ALA A 212 -85.52 -57.81 6.94
CA ALA A 212 -84.74 -58.94 6.44
C ALA A 212 -84.76 -60.13 7.43
N ALA A 213 -84.71 -59.87 8.74
CA ALA A 213 -84.82 -60.89 9.78
C ALA A 213 -86.26 -61.43 9.91
N ALA A 214 -87.28 -60.58 9.76
CA ALA A 214 -88.69 -60.99 9.74
C ALA A 214 -89.01 -61.82 8.49
N THR A 215 -88.55 -61.40 7.31
CA THR A 215 -88.67 -62.14 6.05
C THR A 215 -87.93 -63.47 6.13
N ARG A 216 -86.74 -63.50 6.74
CA ARG A 216 -86.00 -64.74 7.01
C ARG A 216 -86.70 -65.66 8.01
N ARG A 217 -87.32 -65.12 9.07
CA ARG A 217 -88.12 -65.90 10.04
C ARG A 217 -89.45 -66.39 9.46
N MET A 218 -90.08 -65.61 8.58
CA MET A 218 -91.27 -66.01 7.84
C MET A 218 -90.96 -67.15 6.86
N ASN A 219 -89.85 -67.05 6.12
CA ASN A 219 -89.39 -68.12 5.24
C ASN A 219 -88.95 -69.37 6.02
N ALA A 220 -88.37 -69.22 7.22
CA ALA A 220 -88.03 -70.35 8.09
C ALA A 220 -89.24 -71.02 8.76
N ARG A 221 -90.33 -70.26 9.04
CA ARG A 221 -91.59 -70.80 9.59
C ARG A 221 -92.49 -71.44 8.52
N GLY A 222 -92.41 -71.02 7.26
CA GLY A 222 -93.05 -71.72 6.13
C GLY A 222 -92.35 -73.01 5.70
N ALA A 223 -91.20 -73.32 6.30
CA ALA A 223 -90.38 -74.50 5.99
C ALA A 223 -90.41 -75.58 7.11
N MET A 224 -91.27 -75.42 8.12
CA MET A 224 -91.61 -76.53 9.03
C MET A 224 -93.04 -77.02 8.70
N PRO A 225 -93.19 -78.32 8.38
CA PRO A 225 -94.42 -78.92 7.84
C PRO A 225 -95.57 -79.01 8.84
#